data_AF-A0A3P7TFJ0-F1
#
_entry.id   AF-A0A3P7TFJ0-F1
#
_cell.length_a   1.000
_cell.length_b   1.000
_cell.length_c   1.000
_cell.angle_alpha   90.00
_cell.angle_beta   90.00
_cell.angle_gamma   90.00
#
_symmetry.space_group_name_H-M   'P 1'
#
loop_
_entity.id
_entity.type
_entity.pdbx_description
1 polymer ?
#
loop_
_entity_poly.entity_id
_entity_poly.type
_entity_poly.pdbx_seq_one_letter_code
_entity_poly.pdbx_strand_id
1 'polypeptide(L)'
;MLLVVSEELDHIGMVEANNLGLVPEFFMIGEPTELKFGRLQKGAVKVILKVQGKAAHSGYPHLGDSAIDKLLDILHDIRTHEWPSDKTFGLHHLLCSYGLNKIERSTTVNIGLISGGEALNALAEHASAAIFFRVTTSTADILEQLETIVDGRAKIDQSFGKNEPIFLTAPPPPYDSEVVAFNTDLPYFIARDKLKAAYLFGAGSITNAHSKDEHILVEDLKKAVEIHISVFKSYRTIDVGNLVSYSIKQNVFYFVSLNILYFYVLFF
;
A
#
# COMPACT_ATOMS: atom_id res chain seq x y z
N MET A 1 -6.50 21.44 -4.53
CA MET A 1 -6.58 19.98 -4.60
C MET A 1 -5.34 19.45 -5.30
N LEU A 2 -4.76 18.31 -4.88
CA LEU A 2 -3.67 17.65 -5.63
C LEU A 2 -4.21 16.39 -6.28
N LEU A 3 -3.93 16.23 -7.56
CA LEU A 3 -4.22 15.03 -8.33
C LEU A 3 -2.88 14.55 -8.87
N VAL A 4 -2.57 13.28 -8.64
CA VAL A 4 -1.30 12.66 -9.03
C VAL A 4 -1.56 11.41 -9.86
N VAL A 5 -0.55 10.98 -10.61
CA VAL A 5 -0.61 9.80 -11.47
C VAL A 5 0.30 8.70 -10.92
N SER A 6 0.03 7.46 -11.33
CA SER A 6 0.88 6.28 -11.10
C SER A 6 1.07 5.84 -9.63
N GLU A 7 0.12 6.15 -8.75
CA GLU A 7 0.09 5.60 -7.38
C GLU A 7 0.23 4.06 -7.41
N GLU A 8 -0.52 3.41 -8.30
CA GLU A 8 -0.63 1.95 -8.43
C GLU A 8 0.66 1.23 -8.88
N LEU A 9 1.68 1.97 -9.33
CA LEU A 9 2.89 1.40 -9.91
C LEU A 9 4.14 1.85 -9.14
N ASP A 10 4.47 3.13 -9.23
CA ASP A 10 5.77 3.68 -8.85
C ASP A 10 5.70 5.00 -8.06
N HIS A 11 4.50 5.52 -7.80
CA HIS A 11 4.25 6.74 -7.03
C HIS A 11 4.90 8.01 -7.63
N ILE A 12 5.28 7.98 -8.93
CA ILE A 12 6.04 9.07 -9.54
C ILE A 12 5.30 10.41 -9.52
N GLY A 13 3.96 10.40 -9.56
CA GLY A 13 3.16 11.61 -9.46
C GLY A 13 3.31 12.32 -8.12
N MET A 14 3.32 11.58 -7.00
CA MET A 14 3.57 12.16 -5.68
C MET A 14 5.03 12.61 -5.53
N VAL A 15 5.97 11.81 -6.04
CA VAL A 15 7.40 12.16 -6.06
C VAL A 15 7.62 13.50 -6.75
N GLU A 16 7.05 13.69 -7.94
CA GLU A 16 7.14 14.94 -8.71
C GLU A 16 6.41 16.09 -8.03
N ALA A 17 5.26 15.85 -7.40
CA ALA A 17 4.50 16.89 -6.71
C ALA A 17 5.28 17.54 -5.55
N ASN A 18 6.31 16.88 -5.00
CA ASN A 18 7.21 17.48 -4.02
C ASN A 18 7.96 18.71 -4.57
N ASN A 19 8.20 18.79 -5.88
CA ASN A 19 8.85 19.93 -6.53
C ASN A 19 7.98 21.20 -6.49
N LEU A 20 6.68 21.08 -6.20
CA LEU A 20 5.78 22.21 -6.03
C LEU A 20 5.98 22.94 -4.68
N GLY A 21 6.79 22.39 -3.76
CA GLY A 21 7.09 23.01 -2.47
C GLY A 21 5.89 23.09 -1.52
N LEU A 22 4.92 22.18 -1.68
CA LEU A 22 3.69 22.17 -0.89
C LEU A 22 3.97 21.84 0.58
N VAL A 23 3.41 22.66 1.48
CA VAL A 23 3.46 22.47 2.94
C VAL A 23 2.08 22.72 3.54
N PRO A 24 1.09 21.85 3.24
CA PRO A 24 -0.24 21.98 3.84
C PRO A 24 -0.17 21.65 5.33
N GLU A 25 -1.12 22.18 6.11
CA GLU A 25 -1.25 21.81 7.53
C GLU A 25 -1.89 20.42 7.70
N PHE A 26 -2.76 20.03 6.75
CA PHE A 26 -3.55 18.81 6.80
C PHE A 26 -3.45 18.07 5.47
N PHE A 27 -3.43 16.75 5.53
CA PHE A 27 -3.44 15.86 4.37
C PHE A 27 -4.59 14.86 4.51
N MET A 28 -5.43 14.74 3.50
CA MET A 28 -6.51 13.75 3.46
C MET A 28 -6.33 12.91 2.20
N ILE A 29 -6.16 11.59 2.35
CA ILE A 29 -5.97 10.64 1.27
C ILE A 29 -7.30 9.92 1.03
N GLY A 30 -7.77 9.95 -0.22
CA GLY A 30 -9.13 9.53 -0.60
C GLY A 30 -9.30 8.06 -1.01
N GLU A 31 -8.64 7.12 -0.34
CA GLU A 31 -8.73 5.68 -0.68
C GLU A 31 -10.09 5.06 -0.30
N PRO A 32 -10.51 3.95 -0.94
CA PRO A 32 -11.77 3.28 -0.63
C PRO A 32 -11.72 2.55 0.72
N THR A 33 -12.09 3.25 1.79
CA THR A 33 -12.04 2.77 3.19
C THR A 33 -13.42 2.54 3.81
N GLU A 34 -14.45 2.31 3.00
CA GLU A 34 -15.81 2.03 3.45
C GLU A 34 -16.37 3.09 4.42
N LEU A 35 -16.00 4.36 4.20
CA LEU A 35 -16.35 5.48 5.08
C LEU A 35 -15.81 5.36 6.51
N LYS A 36 -14.71 4.65 6.72
CA LYS A 36 -13.98 4.58 7.98
C LYS A 36 -12.61 5.23 7.82
N PHE A 37 -12.06 5.78 8.88
CA PHE A 37 -10.72 6.35 8.82
C PHE A 37 -9.67 5.25 8.92
N GLY A 38 -8.63 5.30 8.10
CA GLY A 38 -7.41 4.57 8.38
C GLY A 38 -6.68 5.22 9.55
N ARG A 39 -6.36 4.43 10.59
CA ARG A 39 -5.40 4.82 11.65
C ARG A 39 -4.00 4.31 11.36
N LEU A 40 -3.88 3.37 10.44
CA LEU A 40 -2.61 2.79 10.04
C LEU A 40 -2.72 2.19 8.64
N GLN A 41 -1.67 2.36 7.83
CA GLN A 41 -1.46 1.62 6.58
C GLN A 41 -0.21 0.74 6.64
N LYS A 42 -0.28 -0.46 6.04
CA LYS A 42 0.88 -1.37 5.93
C LYS A 42 1.99 -0.76 5.07
N GLY A 43 3.23 -1.10 5.42
CA GLY A 43 4.39 -0.81 4.61
C GLY A 43 4.48 -1.74 3.39
N ALA A 44 5.48 -1.52 2.55
CA ALA A 44 5.74 -2.30 1.35
C ALA A 44 7.22 -2.60 1.20
N VAL A 45 7.56 -3.84 0.86
CA VAL A 45 8.86 -4.23 0.30
C VAL A 45 8.61 -5.03 -0.96
N LYS A 46 9.08 -4.54 -2.10
CA LYS A 46 8.97 -5.21 -3.40
C LYS A 46 10.38 -5.64 -3.83
N VAL A 47 10.58 -6.94 -4.09
CA VAL A 47 11.88 -7.49 -4.49
C VAL A 47 11.76 -8.47 -5.66
N ILE A 48 12.82 -8.59 -6.45
CA ILE A 48 13.00 -9.71 -7.38
C ILE A 48 14.19 -10.54 -6.92
N LEU A 49 13.96 -11.83 -6.66
CA LEU A 49 15.02 -12.81 -6.49
C LEU A 49 15.48 -13.28 -7.87
N LYS A 50 16.79 -13.22 -8.14
CA LYS A 50 17.41 -13.70 -9.38
C LYS A 50 18.41 -14.79 -9.05
N VAL A 51 18.18 -16.00 -9.55
CA VAL A 51 18.99 -17.18 -9.29
C VAL A 51 19.77 -17.55 -10.55
N GLN A 52 21.05 -17.84 -10.36
CA GLN A 52 21.93 -18.35 -11.39
C GLN A 52 22.24 -19.82 -11.13
N GLY A 53 22.05 -20.63 -12.16
CA GLY A 53 22.43 -22.03 -12.23
C GLY A 53 23.52 -22.25 -13.28
N LYS A 54 23.63 -23.50 -13.73
CA LYS A 54 24.52 -23.95 -14.79
C LYS A 54 23.76 -24.88 -15.71
N ALA A 55 23.54 -24.46 -16.95
CA ALA A 55 22.90 -25.31 -17.96
C ALA A 55 23.68 -26.62 -18.17
N ALA A 56 22.92 -27.70 -18.34
CA ALA A 56 23.43 -29.00 -18.80
C ALA A 56 22.28 -29.77 -19.46
N HIS A 57 22.61 -30.75 -20.30
CA HIS A 57 21.61 -31.67 -20.82
C HIS A 57 20.92 -32.40 -19.65
N SER A 58 19.59 -32.43 -19.60
CA SER A 58 18.84 -32.94 -18.45
C SER A 58 19.11 -34.42 -18.13
N GLY A 59 19.55 -35.19 -19.12
CA GLY A 59 20.05 -36.57 -18.94
C GLY A 59 21.35 -36.72 -18.15
N TYR A 60 22.09 -35.63 -17.90
CA TYR A 60 23.35 -35.62 -17.14
C TYR A 60 23.33 -34.53 -16.06
N PRO A 61 22.43 -34.63 -15.06
CA PRO A 61 22.18 -33.52 -14.13
C PRO A 61 23.39 -33.13 -13.28
N HIS A 62 24.28 -34.07 -12.99
CA HIS A 62 25.53 -33.83 -12.25
C HIS A 62 26.53 -32.90 -12.96
N LEU A 63 26.33 -32.58 -14.25
CA LEU A 63 27.17 -31.64 -15.00
C LEU A 63 26.70 -30.18 -14.88
N GLY A 64 25.48 -29.96 -14.41
CA GLY A 64 24.86 -28.65 -14.27
C GLY A 64 24.30 -28.44 -12.87
N ASP A 65 23.48 -27.39 -12.76
CA ASP A 65 22.91 -26.94 -11.50
C ASP A 65 21.65 -26.12 -11.81
N SER A 66 20.48 -26.58 -11.37
CA SER A 66 19.20 -26.01 -11.79
C SER A 66 18.87 -24.74 -10.98
N ALA A 67 18.79 -23.60 -11.67
CA ALA A 67 18.36 -22.34 -11.07
C ALA A 67 16.91 -22.41 -10.56
N ILE A 68 16.04 -23.18 -11.22
CA ILE A 68 14.65 -23.37 -10.79
C ILE A 68 14.61 -24.13 -9.46
N ASP A 69 15.37 -25.21 -9.31
CA ASP A 69 15.33 -26.03 -8.09
C ASP A 69 15.80 -25.21 -6.89
N LYS A 70 16.91 -24.48 -7.04
CA LYS A 70 17.38 -23.50 -6.03
C LYS A 70 16.34 -22.44 -5.69
N LEU A 71 15.66 -21.88 -6.70
CA LEU A 71 14.62 -20.88 -6.46
C LEU A 71 13.46 -21.49 -5.67
N LEU A 72 13.04 -22.72 -6.00
CA LEU A 72 11.97 -23.41 -5.27
C LEU A 72 12.33 -23.63 -3.80
N ASP A 73 13.58 -23.96 -3.49
CA ASP A 73 14.05 -24.10 -2.11
C ASP A 73 13.96 -22.75 -1.36
N ILE A 74 14.47 -21.67 -1.95
CA ILE A 74 14.39 -20.33 -1.34
C ILE A 74 12.93 -19.91 -1.12
N LEU A 75 12.06 -20.14 -2.12
CA LEU A 75 10.65 -19.79 -2.02
C LEU A 75 9.91 -20.66 -0.99
N HIS A 76 10.33 -21.91 -0.79
CA HIS A 76 9.82 -22.76 0.27
C HIS A 76 10.14 -22.15 1.64
N ASP A 77 11.41 -21.78 1.86
CA ASP A 77 11.85 -21.16 3.11
C ASP A 77 11.11 -19.84 3.38
N ILE A 78 10.93 -18.98 2.37
CA ILE A 78 10.16 -17.73 2.49
C ILE A 78 8.70 -17.99 2.89
N ARG A 79 8.08 -19.05 2.36
CA ARG A 79 6.67 -19.38 2.63
C ARG A 79 6.45 -19.99 4.00
N THR A 80 7.45 -20.69 4.55
CA THR A 80 7.36 -21.35 5.85
C THR A 80 7.92 -20.47 6.98
N HIS A 81 8.65 -19.40 6.63
CA HIS A 81 9.18 -18.43 7.58
C HIS A 81 8.08 -17.67 8.34
N GLU A 82 8.27 -17.52 9.65
CA GLU A 82 7.39 -16.73 10.51
C GLU A 82 7.76 -15.24 10.42
N TRP A 83 7.12 -14.54 9.48
CA TRP A 83 7.36 -13.11 9.31
C TRP A 83 6.90 -12.27 10.51
N PRO A 84 7.61 -11.17 10.84
CA PRO A 84 7.29 -10.27 11.94
C PRO A 84 5.84 -9.79 11.93
N SER A 85 5.30 -9.59 13.13
CA SER A 85 3.96 -9.06 13.35
C SER A 85 3.98 -7.96 14.40
N ASP A 86 3.07 -6.99 14.27
CA ASP A 86 2.89 -5.93 15.25
C ASP A 86 1.48 -6.04 15.87
N LYS A 87 1.45 -6.05 17.21
CA LYS A 87 0.20 -6.12 17.98
C LYS A 87 -0.62 -4.83 17.88
N THR A 88 0.00 -3.69 17.55
CA THR A 88 -0.67 -2.41 17.36
C THR A 88 -1.65 -2.43 16.17
N PHE A 89 -1.39 -3.27 15.16
CA PHE A 89 -2.20 -3.37 13.94
C PHE A 89 -3.59 -3.99 14.18
N GLY A 90 -3.80 -4.75 15.25
CA GLY A 90 -5.06 -5.50 15.44
C GLY A 90 -5.87 -5.10 16.67
N LEU A 91 -5.71 -3.89 17.20
CA LEU A 91 -6.46 -3.43 18.39
C LEU A 91 -7.98 -3.18 18.16
N HIS A 92 -8.59 -3.67 17.08
CA HIS A 92 -10.04 -3.58 16.89
C HIS A 92 -10.72 -4.84 17.49
N HIS A 93 -11.41 -4.66 18.60
CA HIS A 93 -12.00 -5.72 19.44
C HIS A 93 -13.08 -6.57 18.73
N LEU A 94 -13.67 -6.09 17.63
CA LEU A 94 -14.75 -6.78 16.91
C LEU A 94 -14.28 -7.84 15.90
N LEU A 95 -13.02 -7.82 15.45
CA LEU A 95 -12.49 -8.80 14.48
C LEU A 95 -11.84 -10.03 15.14
N CYS A 96 -11.75 -10.04 16.47
CA CYS A 96 -11.22 -11.14 17.27
C CYS A 96 -11.98 -12.47 17.09
N SER A 97 -13.25 -12.43 16.69
CA SER A 97 -14.10 -13.63 16.65
C SER A 97 -13.96 -14.48 15.38
N TYR A 98 -13.25 -14.02 14.33
CA TYR A 98 -13.19 -14.73 13.03
C TYR A 98 -11.78 -15.15 12.59
N GLY A 99 -10.76 -15.05 13.44
CA GLY A 99 -9.38 -15.47 13.09
C GLY A 99 -8.65 -14.55 12.08
N LEU A 100 -9.30 -13.49 11.59
CA LEU A 100 -8.75 -12.51 10.64
C LEU A 100 -7.67 -11.61 11.24
N ASN A 101 -7.65 -11.44 12.56
CA ASN A 101 -6.66 -10.63 13.29
C ASN A 101 -5.19 -11.04 13.03
N LYS A 102 -4.93 -12.31 12.70
CA LYS A 102 -3.54 -12.75 12.45
C LYS A 102 -3.00 -12.12 11.16
N ILE A 103 -3.82 -12.03 10.12
CA ILE A 103 -3.43 -11.50 8.80
C ILE A 103 -3.23 -9.98 8.86
N GLU A 104 -4.07 -9.26 9.60
CA GLU A 104 -3.92 -7.81 9.78
C GLU A 104 -2.64 -7.45 10.54
N ARG A 105 -2.29 -8.24 11.56
CA ARG A 105 -1.12 -8.00 12.42
C ARG A 105 0.19 -8.48 11.80
N SER A 106 0.16 -9.53 10.98
CA SER A 106 1.37 -10.10 10.38
C SER A 106 1.81 -9.34 9.14
N THR A 107 3.12 -9.27 8.95
CA THR A 107 3.68 -9.07 7.62
C THR A 107 3.22 -10.22 6.74
N THR A 108 2.65 -9.90 5.57
CA THR A 108 2.22 -10.92 4.60
C THR A 108 3.14 -10.90 3.39
N VAL A 109 3.35 -12.07 2.80
CA VAL A 109 4.19 -12.25 1.61
C VAL A 109 3.33 -12.76 0.46
N ASN A 110 3.51 -12.16 -0.72
CA ASN A 110 2.92 -12.60 -1.96
C ASN A 110 4.03 -12.88 -2.98
N ILE A 111 4.13 -14.11 -3.48
CA ILE A 111 4.99 -14.45 -4.63
C ILE A 111 4.14 -14.27 -5.87
N GLY A 112 4.23 -13.09 -6.49
CA GLY A 112 3.31 -12.67 -7.55
C GLY A 112 3.68 -13.18 -8.93
N LEU A 113 4.98 -13.35 -9.21
CA LEU A 113 5.48 -13.82 -10.51
C LEU A 113 6.65 -14.78 -10.30
N ILE A 114 6.70 -15.84 -11.10
CA ILE A 114 7.83 -16.79 -11.16
C ILE A 114 8.12 -17.08 -12.64
N SER A 115 9.40 -17.09 -13.01
CA SER A 115 9.85 -17.49 -14.35
C SER A 115 11.22 -18.19 -14.28
N GLY A 116 11.55 -18.99 -15.29
CA GLY A 116 12.87 -19.62 -15.40
C GLY A 116 12.89 -20.78 -16.39
N GLY A 117 14.10 -21.23 -16.72
CA GLY A 117 14.32 -22.29 -17.70
C GLY A 117 14.23 -21.84 -19.15
N GLU A 118 14.72 -22.70 -20.05
CA GLU A 118 14.81 -22.41 -21.50
C GLU A 118 14.23 -23.56 -22.35
N ALA A 119 14.46 -24.82 -21.95
CA ALA A 119 14.00 -25.99 -22.68
C ALA A 119 13.77 -27.19 -21.74
N LEU A 120 12.84 -28.07 -22.12
CA LEU A 120 12.49 -29.28 -21.35
C LEU A 120 13.69 -30.22 -21.12
N ASN A 121 14.63 -30.26 -22.07
CA ASN A 121 15.79 -31.16 -22.07
C ASN A 121 17.08 -30.50 -21.56
N ALA A 122 16.97 -29.35 -20.88
CA ALA A 122 18.11 -28.65 -20.30
C ALA A 122 17.82 -28.26 -18.83
N LEU A 123 18.84 -28.34 -17.97
CA LEU A 123 18.77 -27.73 -16.65
C LEU A 123 18.70 -26.20 -16.78
N ALA A 124 17.87 -25.57 -15.96
CA ALA A 124 17.64 -24.13 -16.02
C ALA A 124 18.89 -23.35 -15.58
N GLU A 125 19.40 -22.49 -16.45
CA GLU A 125 20.52 -21.60 -16.11
C GLU A 125 20.06 -20.36 -15.32
N HIS A 126 18.81 -19.92 -15.51
CA HIS A 126 18.26 -18.76 -14.84
C HIS A 126 16.85 -19.05 -14.31
N ALA A 127 16.54 -18.46 -13.16
CA ALA A 127 15.19 -18.39 -12.61
C ALA A 127 15.01 -17.11 -11.81
N SER A 128 13.78 -16.60 -11.73
CA SER A 128 13.45 -15.42 -10.96
C SER A 128 12.06 -15.47 -10.33
N ALA A 129 11.89 -14.75 -9.23
CA ALA A 129 10.59 -14.54 -8.60
C ALA A 129 10.42 -13.10 -8.14
N ALA A 130 9.28 -12.48 -8.46
CA ALA A 130 8.88 -11.18 -7.93
C ALA A 130 8.00 -11.38 -6.68
N ILE A 131 8.42 -10.76 -5.58
CA ILE A 131 7.84 -10.97 -4.26
C ILE A 131 7.45 -9.62 -3.68
N PHE A 132 6.25 -9.55 -3.11
CA PHE A 132 5.71 -8.37 -2.45
C PHE A 132 5.36 -8.68 -1.00
N PHE A 133 6.08 -8.04 -0.07
CA PHE A 133 5.76 -8.03 1.35
C PHE A 133 4.88 -6.82 1.70
N ARG A 134 3.76 -7.07 2.38
CA ARG A 134 2.99 -6.03 3.09
C ARG A 134 3.46 -6.01 4.53
N VAL A 135 4.22 -4.97 4.89
CA VAL A 135 5.01 -4.90 6.11
C VAL A 135 4.19 -4.34 7.26
N THR A 136 4.32 -4.91 8.46
CA THR A 136 3.70 -4.39 9.68
C THR A 136 4.69 -3.86 10.72
N THR A 137 5.97 -4.23 10.61
CA THR A 137 7.02 -3.76 11.53
C THR A 137 7.92 -2.73 10.86
N SER A 138 9.00 -3.18 10.22
CA SER A 138 10.02 -2.34 9.60
C SER A 138 10.49 -2.96 8.30
N THR A 139 10.68 -2.16 7.25
CA THR A 139 11.20 -2.67 5.96
C THR A 139 12.63 -3.20 6.10
N ALA A 140 13.42 -2.65 7.02
CA ALA A 140 14.79 -3.09 7.27
C ALA A 140 14.83 -4.50 7.86
N ASP A 141 13.96 -4.78 8.84
CA ASP A 141 13.82 -6.09 9.48
C ASP A 141 13.40 -7.17 8.47
N ILE A 142 12.44 -6.87 7.59
CA ILE A 142 12.03 -7.80 6.53
C ILE A 142 13.19 -8.12 5.58
N LEU A 143 13.98 -7.10 5.20
CA LEU A 143 15.11 -7.29 4.29
C LEU A 143 16.25 -8.08 4.95
N GLU A 144 16.57 -7.84 6.21
CA GLU A 144 17.60 -8.58 6.95
C GLU A 144 17.23 -10.07 7.09
N GLN A 145 15.96 -10.35 7.42
CA GLN A 145 15.45 -11.72 7.47
C GLN A 145 15.44 -12.38 6.09
N LEU A 146 15.05 -11.64 5.04
CA LEU A 146 15.09 -12.14 3.67
C LEU A 146 16.52 -12.43 3.22
N GLU A 147 17.49 -11.57 3.54
CA GLU A 147 18.91 -11.78 3.25
C GLU A 147 19.43 -13.04 3.93
N THR A 148 19.05 -13.24 5.19
CA THR A 148 19.38 -14.46 5.97
C THR A 148 18.78 -15.70 5.35
N ILE A 149 17.51 -15.65 4.91
CA ILE A 149 16.87 -16.78 4.22
C ILE A 149 17.58 -17.05 2.90
N VAL A 150 17.81 -16.02 2.08
CA VAL A 150 18.43 -16.18 0.75
C VAL A 150 19.85 -16.75 0.86
N ASP A 151 20.62 -16.36 1.88
CA ASP A 151 21.95 -16.90 2.19
C ASP A 151 22.89 -17.01 0.97
N GLY A 152 22.92 -15.96 0.16
CA GLY A 152 23.72 -15.89 -1.07
C GLY A 152 23.26 -16.80 -2.23
N ARG A 153 22.17 -17.58 -2.08
CA ARG A 153 21.63 -18.46 -3.14
C ARG A 153 21.01 -17.69 -4.30
N ALA A 154 20.63 -16.43 -4.10
CA ALA A 154 20.06 -15.54 -5.11
C ALA A 154 20.58 -14.11 -4.94
N LYS A 155 20.55 -13.33 -6.02
CA LYS A 155 20.65 -11.87 -5.95
C LYS A 155 19.27 -11.29 -5.60
N ILE A 156 19.23 -10.40 -4.60
CA ILE A 156 18.03 -9.65 -4.23
C ILE A 156 18.05 -8.30 -4.94
N ASP A 157 17.09 -8.07 -5.82
CA ASP A 157 16.90 -6.80 -6.53
C ASP A 157 15.77 -6.00 -5.87
N GLN A 158 16.09 -4.83 -5.32
CA GLN A 158 15.16 -3.96 -4.58
C GLN A 158 14.68 -2.76 -5.41
N SER A 159 14.81 -2.80 -6.74
CA SER A 159 14.56 -1.65 -7.63
C SER A 159 13.11 -1.14 -7.64
N PHE A 160 12.14 -1.93 -7.16
CA PHE A 160 10.71 -1.58 -7.15
C PHE A 160 10.29 -0.74 -5.94
N GLY A 161 11.24 -0.39 -5.07
CA GLY A 161 11.00 0.50 -3.93
C GLY A 161 10.46 -0.21 -2.69
N LYS A 162 10.49 0.53 -1.60
CA LYS A 162 9.98 0.13 -0.29
C LYS A 162 9.52 1.35 0.48
N ASN A 163 8.55 1.16 1.37
CA ASN A 163 8.12 2.18 2.31
C ASN A 163 7.74 1.57 3.65
N GLU A 164 8.02 2.32 4.72
CA GLU A 164 7.62 1.92 6.07
C GLU A 164 6.09 1.95 6.23
N PRO A 165 5.55 1.18 7.19
CA PRO A 165 4.18 1.38 7.63
C PRO A 165 3.99 2.80 8.17
N ILE A 166 2.79 3.36 8.02
CA ILE A 166 2.48 4.71 8.47
C ILE A 166 1.30 4.70 9.43
N PHE A 167 1.53 5.27 10.61
CA PHE A 167 0.47 5.63 11.55
C PHE A 167 -0.17 6.95 11.11
N LEU A 168 -1.48 6.93 10.92
CA LEU A 168 -2.27 8.07 10.52
C LEU A 168 -2.85 8.77 11.75
N THR A 169 -3.28 10.01 11.58
CA THR A 169 -3.88 10.78 12.66
C THR A 169 -5.24 10.22 13.03
N ALA A 170 -5.52 10.10 14.33
CA ALA A 170 -6.83 9.70 14.81
C ALA A 170 -7.90 10.70 14.35
N PRO A 171 -9.06 10.23 13.85
CA PRO A 171 -10.12 11.12 13.39
C PRO A 171 -10.76 11.86 14.57
N PRO A 172 -11.38 13.02 14.31
CA PRO A 172 -12.19 13.69 15.33
C PRO A 172 -13.43 12.84 15.67
N PRO A 173 -13.92 12.87 16.93
CA PRO A 173 -15.20 12.25 17.27
C PRO A 173 -16.34 12.77 16.36
N PRO A 174 -17.35 11.93 16.02
CA PRO A 174 -17.60 10.59 16.51
C PRO A 174 -17.04 9.47 15.61
N TYR A 175 -16.11 9.77 14.71
CA TYR A 175 -15.69 8.81 13.69
C TYR A 175 -14.75 7.74 14.25
N ASP A 176 -14.99 6.49 13.84
CA ASP A 176 -14.10 5.36 14.15
C ASP A 176 -12.95 5.26 13.14
N SER A 177 -11.94 4.47 13.50
CA SER A 177 -10.81 4.17 12.62
C SER A 177 -10.38 2.71 12.67
N GLU A 178 -9.79 2.24 11.57
CA GLU A 178 -9.33 0.88 11.35
C GLU A 178 -7.93 0.81 10.71
N VAL A 179 -7.36 -0.39 10.68
CA VAL A 179 -6.07 -0.63 10.02
C VAL A 179 -6.32 -1.11 8.61
N VAL A 180 -5.63 -0.51 7.65
CA VAL A 180 -5.71 -0.93 6.25
C VAL A 180 -4.48 -1.75 5.86
N ALA A 181 -4.71 -2.76 5.01
CA ALA A 181 -3.66 -3.68 4.57
C ALA A 181 -2.88 -3.21 3.33
N PHE A 182 -3.28 -2.09 2.73
CA PHE A 182 -2.66 -1.47 1.56
C PHE A 182 -1.79 -0.27 1.94
N ASN A 183 -0.98 0.21 1.00
CA ASN A 183 -0.18 1.43 1.10
C ASN A 183 -0.83 2.53 0.24
N THR A 184 -0.32 3.76 0.38
CA THR A 184 -0.77 4.93 -0.39
C THR A 184 0.44 5.76 -0.80
N ASP A 185 0.21 6.90 -1.46
CA ASP A 185 1.25 7.89 -1.78
C ASP A 185 1.84 8.64 -0.57
N LEU A 186 1.21 8.60 0.61
CA LEU A 186 1.65 9.36 1.79
C LEU A 186 3.15 9.17 2.17
N PRO A 187 3.76 7.97 2.09
CA PRO A 187 5.19 7.80 2.36
C PRO A 187 6.10 8.63 1.44
N TYR A 188 5.66 8.92 0.22
CA TYR A 188 6.43 9.62 -0.81
C TYR A 188 6.27 11.15 -0.75
N PHE A 189 5.43 11.66 0.14
CA PHE A 189 5.30 13.09 0.38
C PHE A 189 6.41 13.59 1.33
N ILE A 190 7.37 14.37 0.82
CA ILE A 190 8.58 14.76 1.59
C ILE A 190 8.26 15.67 2.78
N ALA A 191 7.18 16.45 2.70
CA ALA A 191 6.77 17.36 3.76
C ALA A 191 5.81 16.72 4.76
N ARG A 192 5.64 15.39 4.74
CA ARG A 192 4.72 14.68 5.66
C ARG A 192 5.01 14.96 7.13
N ASP A 193 6.29 15.11 7.52
CA ASP A 193 6.69 15.36 8.91
C ASP A 193 6.31 16.78 9.39
N LYS A 194 5.87 17.66 8.48
CA LYS A 194 5.37 19.01 8.77
C LYS A 194 3.84 19.05 8.91
N LEU A 195 3.15 17.95 8.62
CA LEU A 195 1.70 17.89 8.74
C LEU A 195 1.29 17.94 10.20
N LYS A 196 0.24 18.71 10.51
CA LYS A 196 -0.44 18.63 11.80
C LYS A 196 -1.30 17.38 11.89
N ALA A 197 -1.88 16.96 10.76
CA ALA A 197 -2.60 15.70 10.67
C ALA A 197 -2.62 15.14 9.24
N ALA A 198 -2.65 13.80 9.16
CA ALA A 198 -2.81 13.02 7.94
C ALA A 198 -3.94 12.00 8.14
N TYR A 199 -4.94 12.02 7.26
CA TYR A 199 -6.11 11.16 7.31
C TYR A 199 -6.18 10.28 6.07
N LEU A 200 -6.55 9.03 6.23
CA LEU A 200 -6.93 8.14 5.14
C LEU A 200 -8.43 7.90 5.24
N PHE A 201 -9.21 8.34 4.27
CA PHE A 201 -10.65 8.24 4.32
C PHE A 201 -11.27 8.40 2.93
N GLY A 202 -12.14 7.48 2.55
CA GLY A 202 -12.92 7.59 1.32
C GLY A 202 -14.11 6.66 1.28
N ALA A 203 -14.90 6.83 0.23
CA ALA A 203 -16.07 6.01 -0.05
C ALA A 203 -15.68 4.77 -0.88
N GLY A 204 -16.51 3.74 -0.85
CA GLY A 204 -16.24 2.49 -1.54
C GLY A 204 -15.35 1.54 -0.74
N SER A 205 -15.22 0.30 -1.21
CA SER A 205 -14.50 -0.75 -0.52
C SER A 205 -13.26 -1.17 -1.31
N ILE A 206 -12.11 -1.30 -0.63
CA ILE A 206 -10.87 -1.79 -1.24
C ILE A 206 -11.03 -3.19 -1.85
N THR A 207 -11.97 -4.00 -1.37
CA THR A 207 -12.22 -5.34 -1.93
C THR A 207 -12.87 -5.32 -3.31
N ASN A 208 -13.42 -4.17 -3.71
CA ASN A 208 -13.96 -3.96 -5.05
C ASN A 208 -12.92 -3.41 -6.03
N ALA A 209 -11.84 -2.81 -5.51
CA ALA A 209 -10.77 -2.25 -6.32
C ALA A 209 -10.06 -3.35 -7.13
N HIS A 210 -9.61 -3.00 -8.35
CA HIS A 210 -8.90 -3.90 -9.26
C HIS A 210 -9.71 -5.15 -9.64
N SER A 211 -11.05 -5.04 -9.62
CA SER A 211 -11.96 -6.12 -9.97
C SER A 211 -12.71 -5.82 -11.27
N LYS A 212 -13.30 -6.86 -11.89
CA LYS A 212 -14.07 -6.69 -13.13
C LYS A 212 -15.37 -5.90 -12.94
N ASP A 213 -15.87 -5.83 -11.71
CA ASP A 213 -17.11 -5.15 -11.34
C ASP A 213 -16.81 -4.08 -10.29
N GLU A 214 -15.77 -3.29 -10.55
CA GLU A 214 -15.38 -2.18 -9.69
C GLU A 214 -16.51 -1.14 -9.66
N HIS A 215 -17.03 -0.89 -8.47
CA HIS A 215 -18.15 0.02 -8.25
C HIS A 215 -18.10 0.66 -6.86
N ILE A 216 -18.83 1.77 -6.76
CA ILE A 216 -19.00 2.55 -5.54
C ILE A 216 -20.46 2.96 -5.42
N LEU A 217 -21.01 2.89 -4.21
CA LEU A 217 -22.38 3.33 -3.97
C LEU A 217 -22.45 4.86 -4.05
N VAL A 218 -23.43 5.37 -4.79
CA VAL A 218 -23.68 6.82 -4.88
C VAL A 218 -23.99 7.41 -3.50
N GLU A 219 -24.60 6.64 -2.61
CA GLU A 219 -24.85 7.06 -1.23
C GLU A 219 -23.54 7.24 -0.45
N ASP A 220 -22.56 6.35 -0.65
CA ASP A 220 -21.26 6.46 0.02
C ASP A 220 -20.50 7.69 -0.46
N LEU A 221 -20.54 8.00 -1.77
CA LEU A 221 -19.97 9.24 -2.29
C LEU A 221 -20.57 10.48 -1.61
N LYS A 222 -21.89 10.50 -1.41
CA LYS A 222 -22.57 11.62 -0.72
C LYS A 222 -22.14 11.72 0.74
N LYS A 223 -22.12 10.60 1.47
CA LYS A 223 -21.66 10.55 2.86
C LYS A 223 -20.21 10.97 3.01
N ALA A 224 -19.33 10.55 2.10
CA ALA A 224 -17.94 10.98 2.11
C ALA A 224 -17.83 12.49 2.02
N VAL A 225 -18.55 13.15 1.11
CA VAL A 225 -18.57 14.62 1.00
C VAL A 225 -18.99 15.27 2.32
N GLU A 226 -20.08 14.78 2.93
CA GLU A 226 -20.57 15.29 4.23
C GLU A 226 -19.51 15.16 5.34
N ILE A 227 -18.83 14.01 5.42
CA ILE A 227 -17.79 13.75 6.41
C ILE A 227 -16.56 14.63 6.17
N HIS A 228 -16.10 14.78 4.93
CA HIS A 228 -14.99 15.68 4.59
C HIS A 228 -15.28 17.12 5.06
N ILE A 229 -16.50 17.61 4.83
CA ILE A 229 -16.93 18.94 5.29
C ILE A 229 -16.95 19.01 6.82
N SER A 230 -17.47 17.99 7.50
CA SER A 230 -17.52 17.92 8.96
C SER A 230 -16.12 17.97 9.59
N VAL A 231 -15.21 17.12 9.10
CA VAL A 231 -13.81 17.06 9.54
C VAL A 231 -13.14 18.41 9.32
N PHE A 232 -13.30 19.01 8.14
CA PHE A 232 -12.74 20.33 7.86
C PHE A 232 -13.25 21.42 8.82
N LYS A 233 -14.56 21.42 9.13
CA LYS A 233 -15.16 22.35 10.10
C LYS A 233 -14.61 22.14 11.51
N SER A 234 -14.25 20.93 11.90
CA SER A 234 -13.69 20.66 13.23
C SER A 234 -12.33 21.31 13.48
N TYR A 235 -11.53 21.56 12.43
CA TYR A 235 -10.21 22.20 12.53
C TYR A 235 -10.23 23.73 12.42
N ARG A 236 -11.35 24.29 11.94
CA ARG A 236 -11.53 25.73 11.79
C ARG A 236 -12.61 26.18 12.78
N THR A 237 -12.22 26.89 13.82
CA THR A 237 -13.09 27.84 14.52
C THR A 237 -13.45 28.99 13.57
N ILE A 238 -14.20 28.69 12.51
CA ILE A 238 -14.77 29.68 11.60
C ILE A 238 -16.28 29.51 11.67
N ASP A 239 -16.94 30.59 12.07
CA ASP A 239 -18.38 30.77 11.91
C ASP A 239 -18.69 30.72 10.40
N VAL A 240 -19.21 29.58 9.94
CA VAL A 240 -19.50 29.32 8.52
C VAL A 240 -20.83 29.99 8.15
N GLY A 241 -20.98 31.27 8.49
CA GLY A 241 -22.23 32.00 8.33
C GLY A 241 -22.65 32.21 6.88
N ASN A 242 -21.80 31.94 5.88
CA ASN A 242 -22.08 32.33 4.48
C ASN A 242 -21.39 31.52 3.37
N LEU A 243 -21.10 30.22 3.55
CA LEU A 243 -20.61 29.39 2.43
C LEU A 243 -21.51 28.19 2.14
N VAL A 244 -22.05 28.23 0.91
CA VAL A 244 -22.67 27.18 0.08
C VAL A 244 -24.20 27.14 0.06
N SER A 245 -24.78 27.75 -0.98
CA SER A 245 -26.03 27.27 -1.59
C SER A 245 -25.74 26.07 -2.49
N TYR A 246 -26.43 24.97 -2.24
CA TYR A 246 -26.31 23.70 -2.96
C TYR A 246 -27.21 23.68 -4.22
N SER A 247 -26.70 23.23 -5.37
CA SER A 247 -27.52 22.96 -6.56
C SER A 247 -27.00 21.73 -7.32
N ILE A 248 -27.81 20.66 -7.33
CA ILE A 248 -27.55 19.36 -8.00
C ILE A 248 -27.82 19.47 -9.52
N LYS A 249 -27.31 20.50 -10.19
CA LYS A 249 -27.57 20.65 -11.63
C LYS A 249 -26.37 20.68 -12.54
N GLN A 250 -25.16 20.85 -12.01
CA GLN A 250 -23.96 20.87 -12.84
C GLN A 250 -22.85 20.15 -12.08
N ASN A 251 -22.42 18.99 -12.58
CA ASN A 251 -21.40 18.10 -12.02
C ASN A 251 -19.99 18.73 -12.02
N VAL A 252 -19.84 19.93 -11.47
CA VAL A 252 -18.55 20.62 -11.38
C VAL A 252 -18.45 21.31 -10.02
N PHE A 253 -17.47 20.88 -9.23
CA PHE A 253 -17.16 21.45 -7.91
C PHE A 253 -15.95 22.38 -8.02
N TYR A 254 -16.09 23.63 -7.57
CA TYR A 254 -14.96 24.53 -7.32
C TYR A 254 -14.94 24.93 -5.85
N PHE A 255 -13.85 24.60 -5.16
CA PHE A 255 -13.53 25.17 -3.85
C PHE A 255 -12.32 26.09 -4.01
N VAL A 256 -12.53 27.40 -3.80
CA VAL A 256 -11.46 28.38 -3.65
C VAL A 256 -11.42 28.79 -2.18
N SER A 257 -10.43 28.27 -1.45
CA SER A 257 -10.00 28.81 -0.16
C SER A 257 -8.48 28.86 -0.21
N LEU A 258 -7.91 30.05 -0.04
CA LEU A 258 -6.46 30.20 0.13
C LEU A 258 -6.00 29.29 1.28
N ASN A 259 -4.99 28.45 0.99
CA ASN A 259 -4.16 27.66 1.89
C ASN A 259 -4.52 26.21 2.29
N ILE A 260 -5.52 25.52 1.70
CA ILE A 260 -5.70 24.07 1.98
C ILE A 260 -6.04 23.28 0.71
N LEU A 261 -5.34 22.16 0.52
CA LEU A 261 -5.40 21.31 -0.67
C LEU A 261 -6.19 20.02 -0.34
N TYR A 262 -7.38 19.84 -0.92
CA TYR A 262 -8.13 18.58 -0.86
C TYR A 262 -7.49 17.49 -1.75
N PHE A 263 -7.70 16.21 -1.50
CA PHE A 263 -7.31 15.14 -2.44
C PHE A 263 -8.52 14.28 -2.73
N TYR A 264 -8.78 14.06 -4.01
CA TYR A 264 -9.63 12.97 -4.50
C TYR A 264 -8.71 12.12 -5.36
N VAL A 265 -8.38 10.92 -4.91
CA VAL A 265 -7.84 9.89 -5.80
C VAL A 265 -9.06 9.15 -6.32
N LEU A 266 -9.46 9.46 -7.54
CA LEU A 266 -10.34 8.62 -8.35
C LEU A 266 -9.46 8.13 -9.48
N PHE A 267 -9.00 6.89 -9.40
CA PHE A 267 -8.55 6.19 -10.59
C PHE A 267 -9.75 5.45 -11.20
N PHE A 268 -9.82 5.53 -12.53
CA PHE A 268 -10.66 4.71 -13.40
C PHE A 268 -9.83 3.52 -13.88
#